data_AF-A0A7V5ZCU4-F1
#
_entry.id   AF-A0A7V5ZCU4-F1
#
_cell.length_a   1.000
_cell.length_b   1.000
_cell.length_c   1.000
_cell.angle_alpha   90.00
_cell.angle_beta   90.00
_cell.angle_gamma   90.00
#
_symmetry.space_group_name_H-M   'P 1'
#
loop_
_entity.id
_entity.type
_entity.pdbx_description
1 polymer ?
#
loop_
_entity_poly.entity_id
_entity_poly.type
_entity_poly.pdbx_seq_one_letter_code
_entity_poly.pdbx_strand_id
1 'polypeptide(L)'
;MLWLTGRISGLQVSLEVRLFPPAPGRLVAQVRTRSVTGTIPLDNRPGEAFKPVMLSSMRISATQWDVQRACVEGCLYSLPTSGWVVSPPVTGGRLALIGGTSQWKTNAPTIEVVLRSPRPLQVTGWVTYSTNRNDDNVGFWAAAPQVLREWQYTLSATAMYAVKR
;
A
#
# COMPACT_ATOMS: atom_id res chain seq x y z
N MET A 1 -0.29 3.84 21.74
CA MET A 1 -0.03 4.91 20.75
C MET A 1 1.47 5.03 20.61
N LEU A 2 1.98 5.16 19.39
CA LEU A 2 3.41 5.22 19.09
C LEU A 2 3.70 6.51 18.31
N TRP A 3 4.78 7.19 18.70
CA TRP A 3 5.26 8.39 18.04
C TRP A 3 6.52 8.05 17.25
N LEU A 4 6.57 8.48 15.99
CA LEU A 4 7.69 8.23 15.10
C LEU A 4 8.16 9.56 14.52
N THR A 5 9.47 9.78 14.49
CA THR A 5 10.08 10.92 13.82
C THR A 5 11.28 10.43 13.02
N GLY A 6 11.44 10.93 11.80
CA GLY A 6 12.55 10.53 10.94
C GLY A 6 12.78 11.52 9.81
N ARG A 7 13.95 11.38 9.17
CA ARG A 7 14.32 12.14 7.98
C ARG A 7 14.32 11.21 6.77
N ILE A 8 13.67 11.63 5.69
CA ILE A 8 13.66 10.90 4.42
C ILE A 8 13.80 11.87 3.25
N SER A 9 14.82 11.65 2.41
CA SER A 9 15.07 12.39 1.16
C SER A 9 15.07 13.92 1.24
N GLY A 10 15.24 14.52 2.43
CA GLY A 10 15.18 15.98 2.64
C GLY A 10 13.98 16.46 3.43
N LEU A 11 12.98 15.60 3.68
CA LEU A 11 11.87 15.88 4.59
C LEU A 11 12.19 15.42 6.00
N GLN A 12 11.82 16.24 6.97
CA GLN A 12 11.67 15.81 8.36
C GLN A 12 10.19 15.51 8.60
N VAL A 13 9.88 14.28 9.01
CA VAL A 13 8.51 13.79 9.16
C VAL A 13 8.30 13.32 10.59
N SER A 14 7.19 13.72 11.21
CA SER A 14 6.70 13.15 12.46
C SER A 14 5.31 12.56 12.27
N LEU A 15 5.11 11.34 12.76
CA LEU A 15 3.89 10.55 12.64
C LEU A 15 3.40 10.08 14.03
N GLU A 16 2.11 9.88 14.10
CA GLU A 16 1.43 9.13 15.15
C GLU A 16 0.89 7.83 14.56
N VAL A 17 1.13 6.72 15.26
CA VAL A 17 0.56 5.41 14.92
C VAL A 17 -0.26 4.91 16.10
N ARG A 18 -1.53 4.59 15.84
CA ARG A 18 -2.44 3.97 16.79
C ARG A 18 -2.85 2.59 16.29
N LEU A 19 -2.39 1.56 16.99
CA LEU A 19 -2.93 0.20 16.85
C LEU A 19 -4.23 0.10 17.64
N PHE A 20 -5.27 -0.44 17.01
CA PHE A 20 -6.52 -0.77 17.70
C PHE A 20 -6.43 -2.18 18.30
N PRO A 21 -7.24 -2.50 19.33
CA PRO A 21 -7.33 -3.87 19.83
C PRO A 21 -7.58 -4.86 18.67
N PRO A 22 -6.89 -6.02 18.67
CA PRO A 22 -7.08 -7.02 17.64
C PRO A 22 -8.53 -7.53 17.66
N ALA A 23 -9.10 -7.72 16.47
CA ALA A 23 -10.36 -8.41 16.30
C ALA A 23 -10.10 -9.79 15.66
N PRO A 24 -11.02 -10.75 15.76
CA PRO A 24 -10.86 -12.05 15.10
C PRO A 24 -10.53 -11.88 13.61
N GLY A 25 -9.35 -12.40 13.21
CA GLY A 25 -8.86 -12.34 11.84
C GLY A 25 -8.53 -10.95 11.32
N ARG A 26 -8.46 -9.91 12.16
CA ARG A 26 -8.24 -8.53 11.71
C ARG A 26 -7.37 -7.71 12.65
N LEU A 27 -6.37 -7.06 12.07
CA LEU A 27 -5.59 -5.99 12.71
C LEU A 27 -5.90 -4.66 12.03
N VAL A 28 -5.98 -3.60 12.82
CA VAL A 28 -6.23 -2.24 12.32
C VAL A 28 -5.24 -1.29 12.96
N ALA A 29 -4.65 -0.43 12.16
CA ALA A 29 -3.87 0.71 12.62
C ALA A 29 -4.35 2.00 11.96
N GLN A 30 -4.23 3.11 12.66
CA GLN A 30 -4.35 4.44 12.11
C GLN A 30 -2.97 5.10 12.11
N VAL A 31 -2.64 5.75 11.01
CA VAL A 31 -1.43 6.56 10.85
C VAL A 31 -1.86 7.98 10.55
N ARG A 32 -1.30 8.94 11.27
CA ARG A 32 -1.53 10.38 11.07
C ARG A 32 -0.21 11.13 11.12
N THR A 33 0.01 12.07 10.22
CA THR A 33 1.13 13.01 10.33
C THR A 33 0.89 14.05 11.41
N ARG A 34 1.96 14.41 12.11
CA ARG A 34 1.99 15.57 13.00
C ARG A 34 2.70 16.77 12.38
N SER A 35 3.78 16.54 11.68
CA SER A 35 4.53 17.61 11.01
C SER A 35 5.35 17.05 9.86
N VAL A 36 5.45 17.84 8.79
CA VAL A 36 6.28 17.54 7.62
C VAL A 36 6.95 18.83 7.18
N THR A 37 8.25 18.95 7.41
CA THR A 37 9.05 20.13 7.05
C THR A 37 10.16 19.77 6.06
N GLY A 38 10.75 20.77 5.43
CA GLY A 38 11.73 20.59 4.36
C GLY A 38 11.10 20.50 2.97
N THR A 39 11.94 20.23 1.98
CA THR A 39 11.60 20.23 0.55
C THR A 39 12.34 19.13 -0.16
N ILE A 40 11.73 18.59 -1.21
CA ILE A 40 12.33 17.56 -2.07
C ILE A 40 11.96 17.86 -3.53
N PRO A 41 12.85 17.53 -4.49
CA PRO A 41 12.42 17.46 -5.89
C PRO A 41 11.39 16.33 -6.04
N LEU A 42 10.36 16.58 -6.84
CA LEU A 42 9.29 15.61 -7.10
C LEU A 42 9.45 15.01 -8.50
N ASP A 43 9.09 13.73 -8.60
CA ASP A 43 8.89 13.07 -9.90
C ASP A 43 7.73 13.75 -10.64
N ASN A 44 7.84 13.91 -11.96
CA ASN A 44 6.83 14.56 -12.79
C ASN A 44 5.86 13.56 -13.45
N ARG A 45 6.07 12.25 -13.28
CA ARG A 45 5.19 11.22 -13.82
C ARG A 45 3.86 11.18 -13.05
N PRO A 46 2.72 10.97 -13.74
CA PRO A 46 1.42 10.84 -13.10
C PRO A 46 1.42 9.75 -12.01
N GLY A 47 0.90 10.07 -10.83
CA GLY A 47 0.85 9.12 -9.72
C GLY A 47 2.19 8.77 -9.07
N GLU A 48 3.31 9.45 -9.37
CA GLU A 48 4.64 9.11 -8.84
C GLU A 48 5.24 10.16 -7.90
N ALA A 49 4.77 11.41 -7.97
CA ALA A 49 5.39 12.58 -7.33
C ALA A 49 5.62 12.46 -5.81
N PHE A 50 4.56 12.32 -5.02
CA PHE A 50 4.65 12.19 -3.56
C PHE A 50 3.74 11.07 -3.03
N LYS A 51 4.33 10.04 -2.43
CA LYS A 51 3.63 8.81 -2.02
C LYS A 51 3.44 8.76 -0.49
N PRO A 52 2.33 9.27 0.08
CA PRO A 52 2.10 9.21 1.53
C PRO A 52 1.94 7.79 2.09
N VAL A 53 1.66 6.81 1.21
CA VAL A 53 1.53 5.40 1.57
C VAL A 53 1.84 4.52 0.36
N MET A 54 2.55 3.43 0.62
CA MET A 54 2.88 2.39 -0.36
C MET A 54 2.71 1.02 0.30
N LEU A 55 2.06 0.12 -0.42
CA LEU A 55 2.03 -1.31 -0.14
C LEU A 55 3.09 -1.99 -1.00
N SER A 56 3.78 -2.93 -0.39
CA SER A 56 4.86 -3.71 -0.97
C SER A 56 4.56 -5.18 -0.73
N SER A 57 4.76 -6.03 -1.73
CA SER A 57 4.53 -7.47 -1.64
C SER A 57 5.24 -8.19 -2.77
N MET A 58 5.09 -9.52 -2.80
CA MET A 58 5.71 -10.38 -3.80
C MET A 58 4.69 -11.17 -4.64
N ARG A 59 4.99 -11.31 -5.94
CA ARG A 59 4.35 -12.21 -6.91
C ARG A 59 5.38 -12.69 -7.96
N ILE A 60 5.69 -13.98 -7.95
CA ILE A 60 6.55 -14.63 -8.96
C ILE A 60 5.70 -15.21 -10.10
N SER A 61 4.61 -15.90 -9.77
CA SER A 61 3.77 -16.60 -10.76
C SER A 61 2.31 -16.63 -10.33
N ALA A 62 1.45 -17.35 -11.07
CA ALA A 62 0.06 -17.58 -10.68
C ALA A 62 -0.07 -18.48 -9.42
N THR A 63 0.96 -19.26 -9.10
CA THR A 63 0.94 -20.21 -7.97
C THR A 63 1.95 -19.88 -6.87
N GLN A 64 2.88 -18.95 -7.09
CA GLN A 64 3.90 -18.53 -6.13
C GLN A 64 3.81 -17.01 -5.90
N TRP A 65 3.15 -16.63 -4.81
CA TRP A 65 2.89 -15.23 -4.47
C TRP A 65 2.46 -15.05 -3.01
N ASP A 66 2.64 -13.83 -2.53
CA ASP A 66 2.08 -13.27 -1.28
C ASP A 66 0.83 -12.45 -1.56
N VAL A 67 0.77 -11.83 -2.75
CA VAL A 67 -0.39 -11.09 -3.25
C VAL A 67 -0.89 -11.66 -4.57
N GLN A 68 -2.20 -11.80 -4.68
CA GLN A 68 -2.84 -12.30 -5.89
C GLN A 68 -3.24 -11.16 -6.84
N ARG A 69 -3.79 -10.07 -6.30
CA ARG A 69 -4.38 -8.96 -7.05
C ARG A 69 -4.22 -7.64 -6.31
N ALA A 70 -4.31 -6.54 -7.06
CA ALA A 70 -4.50 -5.21 -6.49
C ALA A 70 -5.99 -4.82 -6.55
N CYS A 71 -6.39 -3.85 -5.73
CA CYS A 71 -7.75 -3.33 -5.69
C CYS A 71 -7.76 -1.82 -5.46
N VAL A 72 -8.60 -1.08 -6.18
CA VAL A 72 -8.88 0.35 -5.92
C VAL A 72 -10.39 0.56 -5.92
N GLU A 73 -10.94 1.14 -4.85
CA GLU A 73 -12.39 1.38 -4.71
C GLU A 73 -13.27 0.15 -5.01
N GLY A 74 -12.77 -1.07 -4.75
CA GLY A 74 -13.48 -2.32 -5.04
C GLY A 74 -13.23 -2.90 -6.45
N CYS A 75 -12.64 -2.13 -7.36
CA CYS A 75 -12.22 -2.62 -8.68
C CYS A 75 -10.93 -3.43 -8.57
N LEU A 76 -10.96 -4.69 -9.06
CA LEU A 76 -9.80 -5.58 -9.03
C LEU A 76 -8.92 -5.39 -10.26
N TYR A 77 -7.60 -5.38 -10.03
CA TYR A 77 -6.58 -5.30 -11.05
C TYR A 77 -5.66 -6.52 -10.99
N SER A 78 -5.43 -7.13 -12.14
CA SER A 78 -4.45 -8.21 -12.29
C SER A 78 -3.04 -7.66 -12.14
N LEU A 79 -2.17 -8.41 -11.47
CA LEU A 79 -0.76 -8.07 -11.37
C LEU A 79 -0.04 -8.63 -12.60
N PRO A 80 0.59 -7.79 -13.44
CA PRO A 80 1.36 -8.25 -14.59
C PRO A 80 2.64 -8.97 -14.13
N THR A 81 3.34 -9.61 -15.06
CA THR A 81 4.69 -10.17 -14.79
C THR A 81 5.73 -9.06 -14.63
N SER A 82 5.53 -7.92 -15.29
CA SER A 82 6.33 -6.71 -15.18
C SER A 82 5.51 -5.51 -15.67
N GLY A 83 5.78 -4.31 -15.15
CA GLY A 83 5.19 -3.06 -15.61
C GLY A 83 4.05 -2.54 -14.73
N TRP A 84 3.27 -1.62 -15.28
CA TRP A 84 2.19 -0.94 -14.56
C TRP A 84 1.04 -1.87 -14.16
N VAL A 85 0.60 -1.77 -12.92
CA VAL A 85 -0.62 -2.43 -12.42
C VAL A 85 -1.86 -1.66 -12.84
N VAL A 86 -1.81 -0.33 -12.76
CA VAL A 86 -2.91 0.58 -13.14
C VAL A 86 -2.33 1.73 -13.94
N SER A 87 -2.59 1.74 -15.25
CA SER A 87 -2.16 2.81 -16.15
C SER A 87 -3.27 3.12 -17.15
N PRO A 88 -3.73 4.39 -17.24
CA PRO A 88 -3.33 5.53 -16.43
C PRO A 88 -3.70 5.38 -14.93
N PRO A 89 -3.06 6.13 -14.01
CA PRO A 89 -3.44 6.10 -12.60
C PRO A 89 -4.91 6.48 -12.39
N VAL A 90 -5.57 5.84 -11.42
CA VAL A 90 -6.97 6.09 -11.10
C VAL A 90 -7.10 6.83 -9.77
N THR A 91 -8.08 7.71 -9.64
CA THR A 91 -8.27 8.48 -8.40
C THR A 91 -9.12 7.71 -7.40
N GLY A 92 -8.64 7.53 -6.16
CA GLY A 92 -9.32 6.79 -5.10
C GLY A 92 -8.87 7.15 -3.68
N GLY A 93 -9.70 6.79 -2.70
CA GLY A 93 -9.43 6.88 -1.27
C GLY A 93 -9.18 5.52 -0.59
N ARG A 94 -9.40 4.41 -1.31
CA ARG A 94 -9.19 3.04 -0.84
C ARG A 94 -8.36 2.25 -1.85
N LEU A 95 -7.29 1.63 -1.36
CA LEU A 95 -6.43 0.74 -2.14
C LEU A 95 -6.06 -0.50 -1.31
N ALA A 96 -5.92 -1.66 -1.95
CA ALA A 96 -5.55 -2.90 -1.26
C ALA A 96 -4.68 -3.82 -2.13
N LEU A 97 -3.87 -4.62 -1.44
CA LEU A 97 -3.24 -5.82 -1.99
C LEU A 97 -3.96 -7.04 -1.41
N ILE A 98 -4.56 -7.83 -2.28
CA ILE A 98 -5.40 -8.98 -1.94
C ILE A 98 -4.53 -10.21 -1.76
N GLY A 99 -4.49 -10.76 -0.56
CA GLY A 99 -3.75 -11.97 -0.23
C GLY A 99 -4.51 -13.25 -0.58
N GLY A 100 -4.13 -14.35 0.06
CA GLY A 100 -4.78 -15.66 -0.07
C GLY A 100 -3.82 -16.84 0.03
N THR A 101 -4.22 -17.96 -0.55
CA THR A 101 -3.44 -19.19 -0.51
C THR A 101 -2.83 -19.48 -1.88
N SER A 102 -1.52 -19.68 -1.88
CA SER A 102 -0.68 -20.08 -3.01
C SER A 102 0.11 -21.33 -2.64
N GLN A 103 0.88 -21.91 -3.57
CA GLN A 103 1.77 -23.04 -3.27
C GLN A 103 2.90 -22.65 -2.30
N TRP A 104 3.17 -21.36 -2.16
CA TRP A 104 4.19 -20.86 -1.24
C TRP A 104 3.56 -20.46 0.10
N LYS A 105 2.53 -19.63 0.09
CA LYS A 105 2.00 -19.02 1.31
C LYS A 105 0.54 -19.41 1.51
N THR A 106 0.22 -19.93 2.68
CA THR A 106 -1.16 -20.23 3.07
C THR A 106 -1.74 -19.03 3.83
N ASN A 107 -2.95 -18.62 3.48
CA ASN A 107 -3.70 -17.55 4.15
C ASN A 107 -2.93 -16.21 4.27
N ALA A 108 -2.22 -15.80 3.22
CA ALA A 108 -1.65 -14.45 3.16
C ALA A 108 -2.77 -13.41 3.38
N PRO A 109 -2.58 -12.43 4.28
CA PRO A 109 -3.63 -11.48 4.60
C PRO A 109 -3.86 -10.49 3.45
N THR A 110 -5.09 -10.00 3.34
CA THR A 110 -5.37 -8.81 2.54
C THR A 110 -5.00 -7.57 3.34
N ILE A 111 -4.17 -6.71 2.76
CA ILE A 111 -3.81 -5.41 3.33
C ILE A 111 -4.60 -4.33 2.61
N GLU A 112 -5.48 -3.65 3.33
CA GLU A 112 -6.27 -2.52 2.83
C GLU A 112 -5.80 -1.22 3.48
N VAL A 113 -5.65 -0.17 2.68
CA VAL A 113 -5.45 1.20 3.12
C VAL A 113 -6.67 2.02 2.74
N VAL A 114 -7.19 2.73 3.72
CA VAL A 114 -8.27 3.71 3.58
C VAL A 114 -7.69 5.06 3.97
N LEU A 115 -7.41 5.91 2.98
CA LEU A 115 -6.97 7.30 3.18
C LEU A 115 -8.01 8.03 4.05
N ARG A 116 -7.72 9.16 4.68
CA ARG A 116 -8.73 9.93 5.45
C ARG A 116 -8.67 11.39 5.09
N SER A 117 -7.47 11.95 5.08
CA SER A 117 -7.18 13.26 4.55
C SER A 117 -5.75 13.24 3.99
N PRO A 118 -5.47 13.88 2.84
CA PRO A 118 -6.46 14.30 1.85
C PRO A 118 -7.12 13.08 1.18
N ARG A 119 -8.32 13.29 0.62
CA ARG A 119 -8.98 12.34 -0.29
C ARG A 119 -9.57 13.09 -1.48
N PRO A 120 -9.66 12.45 -2.66
CA PRO A 120 -8.95 11.23 -3.09
C PRO A 120 -7.53 11.51 -3.61
N LEU A 121 -6.71 10.47 -3.81
CA LEU A 121 -5.35 10.55 -4.39
C LEU A 121 -5.24 9.67 -5.65
N GLN A 122 -4.21 9.88 -6.47
CA GLN A 122 -3.93 9.03 -7.63
C GLN A 122 -3.32 7.70 -7.18
N VAL A 123 -3.92 6.58 -7.57
CA VAL A 123 -3.48 5.23 -7.23
C VAL A 123 -2.93 4.54 -8.47
N THR A 124 -1.74 3.97 -8.33
CA THR A 124 -1.08 3.16 -9.35
C THR A 124 -0.17 2.13 -8.67
N GLY A 125 0.57 1.37 -9.48
CA GLY A 125 1.59 0.46 -9.00
C GLY A 125 2.45 -0.06 -10.13
N TRP A 126 3.55 -0.68 -9.73
CA TRP A 126 4.53 -1.25 -10.64
C TRP A 126 4.94 -2.62 -10.15
N VAL A 127 5.04 -3.57 -11.08
CA VAL A 127 5.68 -4.86 -10.85
C VAL A 127 7.04 -4.83 -11.52
N THR A 128 8.09 -5.03 -10.73
CA THR A 128 9.41 -5.36 -11.26
C THR A 128 9.46 -6.87 -11.44
N TYR A 129 9.91 -7.35 -12.59
CA TYR A 129 10.10 -8.79 -12.74
C TYR A 129 11.15 -9.30 -11.75
N SER A 130 10.82 -10.32 -10.97
CA SER A 130 11.78 -11.07 -10.16
C SER A 130 11.30 -12.50 -9.96
N THR A 131 12.25 -13.43 -9.87
CA THR A 131 12.05 -14.82 -9.46
C THR A 131 12.64 -15.11 -8.08
N ASN A 132 13.25 -14.10 -7.44
CA ASN A 132 13.77 -14.22 -6.10
C ASN A 132 12.62 -14.14 -5.09
N ARG A 133 12.61 -15.08 -4.16
CA ARG A 133 11.58 -15.20 -3.14
C ARG A 133 11.69 -14.15 -2.02
N ASN A 134 12.81 -13.44 -1.95
CA ASN A 134 13.00 -12.39 -0.95
C ASN A 134 12.77 -10.98 -1.54
N ASP A 135 12.39 -10.88 -2.82
CA ASP A 135 12.16 -9.60 -3.47
C ASP A 135 10.67 -9.24 -3.37
N ASP A 136 10.39 -8.12 -2.70
CA ASP A 136 9.12 -7.42 -2.85
C ASP A 136 9.06 -6.75 -4.22
N ASN A 137 8.58 -7.51 -5.19
CA ASN A 137 8.61 -7.11 -6.59
C ASN A 137 7.32 -6.38 -7.03
N VAL A 138 6.32 -6.27 -6.15
CA VAL A 138 5.06 -5.55 -6.38
C VAL A 138 5.01 -4.32 -5.49
N GLY A 139 5.00 -3.14 -6.11
CA GLY A 139 4.71 -1.87 -5.45
C GLY A 139 3.33 -1.35 -5.83
N PHE A 140 2.53 -0.92 -4.86
CA PHE A 140 1.20 -0.34 -5.09
C PHE A 140 0.93 0.81 -4.13
N TRP A 141 0.61 2.00 -4.63
CA TRP A 141 0.62 3.21 -3.81
C TRP A 141 -0.43 4.22 -4.21
N ALA A 142 -0.69 5.15 -3.29
CA ALA A 142 -1.43 6.38 -3.56
C ALA A 142 -0.44 7.55 -3.58
N ALA A 143 -0.65 8.52 -4.48
CA ALA A 143 0.23 9.66 -4.67
C ALA A 143 -0.52 10.98 -4.84
N ALA A 144 0.12 12.05 -4.36
CA ALA A 144 -0.26 13.43 -4.59
C ALA A 144 0.73 14.09 -5.56
N PRO A 145 0.31 15.10 -6.35
CA PRO A 145 1.19 15.83 -7.26
C PRO A 145 2.17 16.77 -6.55
N GLN A 146 2.05 16.91 -5.23
CA GLN A 146 2.82 17.83 -4.40
C GLN A 146 3.10 17.20 -3.03
N VAL A 147 4.13 17.69 -2.34
CA VAL A 147 4.42 17.28 -0.96
C VAL A 147 3.22 17.59 -0.08
N LEU A 148 2.63 16.57 0.53
CA LEU A 148 1.58 16.76 1.53
C LEU A 148 2.22 17.18 2.85
N ARG A 149 1.67 18.22 3.48
CA ARG A 149 2.12 18.68 4.81
C ARG A 149 1.38 17.99 5.95
N GLU A 150 0.21 17.45 5.64
CA GLU A 150 -0.57 16.60 6.52
C GLU A 150 -1.22 15.48 5.70
N TRP A 151 -1.23 14.25 6.24
CA TRP A 151 -2.08 13.16 5.77
C TRP A 151 -2.42 12.17 6.89
N GLN A 152 -3.47 11.39 6.66
CA GLN A 152 -3.94 10.35 7.57
C GLN A 152 -4.54 9.20 6.77
N TYR A 153 -4.34 7.98 7.25
CA TYR A 153 -5.00 6.79 6.74
C TYR A 153 -5.23 5.75 7.83
N THR A 154 -6.11 4.79 7.53
CA THR A 154 -6.30 3.56 8.30
C THR A 154 -5.77 2.41 7.46
N LEU A 155 -4.93 1.56 8.03
CA LEU A 155 -4.54 0.30 7.43
C LEU A 155 -5.24 -0.84 8.16
N SER A 156 -5.64 -1.87 7.43
CA SER A 156 -6.10 -3.11 8.04
C SER A 156 -5.51 -4.33 7.35
N ALA A 157 -5.11 -5.30 8.16
CA ALA A 157 -4.73 -6.62 7.70
C ALA A 157 -5.87 -7.58 8.06
N THR A 158 -6.47 -8.22 7.07
CA THR A 158 -7.56 -9.17 7.27
C THR A 158 -7.12 -10.55 6.80
N ALA A 159 -7.10 -11.51 7.71
CA ALA A 159 -6.91 -12.91 7.36
C ALA A 159 -8.12 -13.38 6.54
N MET A 160 -7.88 -14.04 5.41
CA MET A 160 -8.94 -14.85 4.82
C MET A 160 -9.14 -16.04 5.74
N TYR A 161 -10.32 -16.13 6.38
CA TYR A 161 -10.72 -17.39 6.99
C TYR A 161 -10.80 -18.42 5.86
N ALA A 162 -10.07 -19.53 5.99
CA ALA A 162 -10.32 -20.68 5.17
C ALA A 162 -11.80 -21.05 5.32
N VAL A 163 -12.54 -21.03 4.21
CA VAL A 163 -13.84 -21.72 4.16
C VAL A 163 -13.54 -23.15 4.58
N LYS A 164 -14.09 -23.60 5.72
CA LYS A 164 -14.06 -25.01 6.08
C LYS A 164 -14.67 -25.76 4.88
N ARG A 165 -13.88 -26.71 4.36
CA ARG A 165 -14.16 -27.51 3.16
C ARG A 165 -15.61 -27.95 3.04
#